data_AF-A0A0G1JRJ4-F1
#
_entry.id   AF-A0A0G1JRJ4-F1
#
_cell.length_a   1.000
_cell.length_b   1.000
_cell.length_c   1.000
_cell.angle_alpha   90.00
_cell.angle_beta   90.00
_cell.angle_gamma   90.00
#
_symmetry.space_group_name_H-M   'P 1'
#
loop_
_entity.id
_entity.type
_entity.pdbx_description
1 polymer ?
#
loop_
_entity_poly.entity_id
_entity_poly.type
_entity_poly.pdbx_seq_one_letter_code
_entity_poly.pdbx_strand_id
1 'polypeptide(L)'
;MIEDKISLVLKDISRIKEELKAVKKTLRQQEKIDNETYDDLKKTYKELKKQMKDFEDEWKKELMSDDDYQSMIELKVKKEEELADANEVLFENIAKLPPKPFEMKLETEEGMIRVQVQPEMRVYLNGREEKKR
;
A
#
# COMPACT_ATOMS: atom_id res chain seq x y z
N MET A 1 -17.58 46.01 -36.03
CA MET A 1 -16.12 46.27 -36.15
C MET A 1 -15.21 45.55 -35.14
N ILE A 2 -15.67 45.17 -33.94
CA ILE A 2 -14.93 44.21 -33.05
C ILE A 2 -15.64 42.85 -33.04
N GLU A 3 -16.97 42.86 -32.99
CA GLU A 3 -17.81 41.66 -33.02
C GLU A 3 -17.60 40.82 -34.30
N ASP A 4 -17.38 41.46 -35.46
CA ASP A 4 -17.08 40.77 -36.72
C ASP A 4 -15.72 40.08 -36.69
N LYS A 5 -14.72 40.69 -36.02
CA LYS A 5 -13.38 40.11 -35.85
C LYS A 5 -13.43 38.92 -34.89
N ILE A 6 -14.18 39.04 -33.79
CA ILE A 6 -14.43 37.92 -32.87
C ILE A 6 -15.14 36.78 -33.60
N SER A 7 -16.15 37.08 -34.41
CA SER A 7 -16.88 36.08 -35.20
C SER A 7 -15.98 35.37 -36.22
N LEU A 8 -15.07 36.09 -36.86
CA LEU A 8 -14.09 35.52 -37.80
C LEU A 8 -13.13 34.57 -37.08
N VAL A 9 -12.57 35.01 -35.95
CA VAL A 9 -11.64 34.20 -35.13
C VAL A 9 -12.32 32.94 -34.60
N LEU A 10 -13.59 33.02 -34.17
CA LEU A 10 -14.34 31.84 -33.72
C LEU A 10 -14.57 30.82 -34.84
N LYS A 11 -14.84 31.27 -36.07
CA LYS A 11 -14.95 30.39 -37.24
C LYS A 11 -13.61 29.72 -37.57
N ASP A 12 -12.52 30.48 -37.52
CA ASP A 12 -11.17 29.92 -37.72
C ASP A 12 -10.80 28.92 -36.63
N ILE A 13 -11.10 29.21 -35.35
CA ILE A 13 -10.89 28.26 -34.25
C ILE A 13 -11.69 26.97 -34.48
N SER A 14 -12.94 27.08 -34.94
CA SER A 14 -13.77 25.90 -35.23
C SER A 14 -13.15 25.06 -36.34
N ARG A 15 -12.71 25.70 -37.43
CA ARG A 15 -12.04 25.03 -38.55
C ARG A 15 -10.74 24.36 -38.12
N ILE A 16 -9.89 25.07 -37.38
CA ILE A 16 -8.61 24.52 -36.87
C ILE A 16 -8.86 23.31 -35.95
N LYS A 17 -9.92 23.33 -35.13
CA LYS A 17 -10.28 22.18 -34.28
C LYS A 17 -10.67 20.95 -35.10
N GLU A 18 -11.40 21.12 -36.20
CA GLU A 18 -11.77 20.02 -37.10
C GLU A 18 -10.55 19.46 -37.83
N GLU A 19 -9.69 20.33 -38.37
CA GLU A 19 -8.43 19.96 -39.00
C GLU A 19 -7.55 19.17 -38.01
N LEU A 20 -7.40 19.66 -36.77
CA LEU A 20 -6.64 18.97 -35.73
C LEU A 20 -7.22 17.60 -35.38
N LYS A 21 -8.55 17.46 -35.36
CA LYS A 21 -9.21 16.17 -35.11
C LYS A 21 -8.91 15.16 -36.23
N ALA A 22 -8.92 15.61 -37.49
CA ALA A 22 -8.55 14.78 -38.63
C ALA A 22 -7.08 14.34 -38.55
N VAL A 23 -6.16 15.29 -38.32
CA VAL A 23 -4.72 15.01 -38.17
C VAL A 23 -4.47 14.00 -37.04
N LYS A 24 -5.09 14.19 -35.87
CA LYS A 24 -4.97 13.23 -34.74
C LYS A 24 -5.45 11.83 -35.10
N LYS A 25 -6.51 11.71 -35.90
CA LYS A 25 -7.02 10.40 -36.33
C LYS A 25 -6.02 9.71 -37.27
N THR A 26 -5.47 10.45 -38.23
CA THR A 26 -4.45 9.94 -39.16
C THR A 26 -3.18 9.53 -38.44
N LEU A 27 -2.69 10.35 -37.50
CA LEU A 27 -1.51 10.03 -36.70
C LEU A 27 -1.72 8.73 -35.91
N ARG A 28 -2.87 8.58 -35.23
CA ARG A 28 -3.20 7.33 -34.51
C ARG A 28 -3.23 6.09 -35.40
N GLN A 29 -3.63 6.26 -36.67
CA GLN A 29 -3.62 5.15 -37.62
C GLN A 29 -2.20 4.81 -38.10
N GLN A 30 -1.34 5.81 -38.30
CA GLN A 30 0.06 5.62 -38.67
C GLN A 30 0.91 5.06 -37.52
N GLU A 31 0.62 5.48 -36.29
CA GLU A 31 1.25 4.98 -35.07
C GLU A 31 0.77 3.57 -34.69
N LYS A 32 -0.26 3.05 -35.36
CA LYS A 32 -0.73 1.69 -35.13
C LYS A 32 0.34 0.72 -35.62
N ILE A 33 0.85 -0.08 -34.70
CA ILE A 33 1.78 -1.15 -35.00
C ILE A 33 1.00 -2.31 -35.61
N ASP A 34 0.83 -2.30 -36.94
CA ASP A 34 0.29 -3.43 -37.71
C ASP A 34 1.45 -4.35 -38.13
N ASN A 35 2.09 -4.97 -37.13
CA ASN A 35 3.16 -5.94 -37.32
C ASN A 35 2.78 -7.25 -36.64
N GLU A 36 2.70 -8.32 -37.42
CA GLU A 36 2.33 -9.67 -36.96
C GLU A 36 3.25 -10.17 -35.84
N THR A 37 4.55 -9.90 -35.91
CA THR A 37 5.52 -10.22 -34.85
C THR A 37 5.22 -9.49 -33.54
N TYR A 38 4.76 -8.24 -33.60
CA TYR A 38 4.36 -7.50 -32.41
C TYR A 38 3.10 -8.10 -31.77
N ASP A 39 2.11 -8.45 -32.58
CA ASP A 39 0.87 -9.07 -32.09
C ASP A 39 1.13 -10.45 -31.48
N ASP A 40 2.01 -11.25 -32.08
CA ASP A 40 2.40 -12.54 -31.52
C ASP A 40 3.21 -12.41 -30.24
N LEU A 41 4.20 -11.50 -30.18
CA LEU A 41 4.90 -11.19 -28.94
C LEU A 41 3.95 -10.73 -27.84
N LYS A 42 2.93 -9.93 -28.18
CA LYS A 42 1.92 -9.47 -27.23
C LYS A 42 1.03 -10.60 -26.73
N LYS A 43 0.67 -11.58 -27.58
CA LYS A 43 -0.05 -12.79 -27.15
C LYS A 43 0.83 -13.63 -26.23
N THR A 44 2.06 -13.93 -26.62
CA THR A 44 3.01 -14.69 -25.81
C THR A 44 3.26 -14.02 -24.46
N TYR A 45 3.42 -12.70 -24.42
CA TYR A 45 3.55 -11.96 -23.16
C TYR A 45 2.33 -12.13 -22.24
N LYS A 46 1.12 -12.06 -22.78
CA LYS A 46 -0.11 -12.26 -22.00
C LYS A 46 -0.21 -13.68 -21.46
N GLU A 47 0.17 -14.67 -22.27
CA GLU A 47 0.18 -16.07 -21.87
C GLU A 47 1.21 -16.33 -20.78
N LEU A 48 2.44 -15.84 -20.94
CA LEU A 48 3.48 -15.95 -19.91
C LEU A 48 3.05 -15.28 -18.60
N LYS A 49 2.44 -14.09 -18.67
CA LYS A 49 1.90 -13.41 -17.49
C LYS A 49 0.84 -14.24 -16.77
N LYS A 50 0.00 -14.96 -17.53
CA LYS A 50 -1.00 -15.86 -16.95
C LYS A 50 -0.31 -17.05 -16.29
N GLN A 51 0.63 -17.71 -16.97
CA GLN A 51 1.38 -18.85 -16.43
C GLN A 51 2.11 -18.49 -15.13
N MET A 52 2.74 -17.31 -15.08
CA MET A 52 3.42 -16.83 -13.89
C MET A 52 2.47 -16.61 -12.72
N LYS A 53 1.27 -16.08 -12.98
CA LYS A 53 0.23 -15.94 -11.96
C LYS A 53 -0.26 -17.31 -11.47
N ASP A 54 -0.54 -18.23 -12.41
CA ASP A 54 -1.01 -19.57 -12.06
C ASP A 54 0.03 -20.30 -11.19
N PHE A 55 1.32 -20.16 -11.52
CA PHE A 55 2.43 -20.68 -10.71
C PHE A 55 2.51 -20.03 -9.31
N GLU A 56 2.40 -18.70 -9.21
CA GLU A 56 2.37 -18.03 -7.90
C GLU A 56 1.20 -18.50 -7.02
N ASP A 57 0.04 -18.74 -7.62
CA ASP A 57 -1.15 -19.20 -6.92
C ASP A 57 -1.00 -20.68 -6.50
N GLU A 58 -0.38 -21.52 -7.31
CA GLU A 58 -0.02 -22.91 -6.96
C GLU A 58 1.01 -22.95 -5.82
N TRP A 59 2.09 -22.18 -5.93
CA TRP A 59 3.12 -22.12 -4.90
C TRP A 59 2.58 -21.64 -3.55
N LYS A 60 1.67 -20.65 -3.55
CA LYS A 60 0.98 -20.21 -2.32
C LYS A 60 0.12 -21.31 -1.71
N LYS A 61 -0.55 -22.13 -2.53
CA LYS A 61 -1.34 -23.27 -2.03
C LYS A 61 -0.44 -24.34 -1.43
N GLU A 62 0.69 -24.64 -2.06
CA GLU A 62 1.69 -25.56 -1.54
C GLU A 62 2.24 -25.04 -0.21
N LEU A 63 2.66 -23.77 -0.15
CA LEU A 63 3.13 -23.14 1.08
C LEU A 63 2.09 -23.17 2.20
N MET A 64 0.81 -22.92 1.88
CA MET A 64 -0.27 -23.03 2.86
C MET A 64 -0.58 -24.48 3.27
N SER A 65 -0.15 -25.46 2.48
CA SER A 65 -0.30 -26.88 2.81
C SER A 65 0.95 -27.43 3.52
N ASP A 66 2.00 -26.63 3.64
CA ASP A 66 3.22 -26.97 4.36
C ASP A 66 2.97 -26.86 5.88
N ASP A 67 3.12 -27.99 6.57
CA ASP A 67 2.89 -28.12 8.00
C ASP A 67 3.82 -27.20 8.81
N ASP A 68 5.07 -26.98 8.36
CA ASP A 68 6.01 -26.08 9.05
C ASP A 68 5.51 -24.64 8.92
N TYR A 69 5.04 -24.23 7.75
CA TYR A 69 4.48 -22.91 7.55
C TYR A 69 3.21 -22.70 8.40
N GLN A 70 2.30 -23.68 8.43
CA GLN A 70 1.10 -23.60 9.27
C GLN A 70 1.44 -23.51 10.76
N SER A 71 2.40 -24.32 11.24
CA SER A 71 2.85 -24.26 12.63
C SER A 71 3.40 -22.88 13.01
N MET A 72 4.11 -22.21 12.09
CA MET A 72 4.62 -20.86 12.29
C MET A 72 3.51 -19.81 12.30
N ILE A 73 2.45 -20.00 11.51
CA ILE A 73 1.25 -19.14 11.55
C ILE A 73 0.53 -19.30 12.88
N GLU A 74 0.31 -20.51 13.35
CA GLU A 74 -0.30 -20.77 14.65
C GLU A 74 0.53 -20.18 15.80
N LEU A 75 1.85 -20.37 15.76
CA LEU A 75 2.76 -19.79 16.75
C LEU A 75 2.69 -18.26 16.73
N LYS A 76 2.63 -17.64 15.54
CA LYS A 76 2.48 -16.20 15.40
C LYS A 76 1.18 -15.72 16.05
N VAL A 77 0.04 -16.34 15.74
CA VAL A 77 -1.26 -15.98 16.31
C VAL A 77 -1.23 -16.07 17.83
N LYS A 78 -0.70 -17.18 18.37
CA LYS A 78 -0.55 -17.36 19.81
C LYS A 78 0.32 -16.26 20.45
N LYS A 79 1.41 -15.86 19.80
CA LYS A 79 2.27 -14.78 20.30
C LYS A 79 1.61 -13.40 20.21
N GLU A 80 0.77 -13.17 19.21
CA GLU A 80 -0.04 -11.95 19.11
C GLU A 80 -1.10 -11.87 20.22
N GLU A 81 -1.73 -12.99 20.58
CA GLU A 81 -2.65 -13.09 21.72
C GLU A 81 -1.93 -12.87 23.07
N GLU A 82 -0.82 -13.57 23.30
CA GLU A 82 0.01 -13.39 24.52
C GLU A 82 0.46 -11.92 24.69
N LEU A 83 0.78 -11.24 23.58
CA LEU A 83 1.15 -9.83 23.59
C LEU A 83 -0.06 -8.92 23.89
N ALA A 84 -1.24 -9.25 23.38
CA ALA A 84 -2.47 -8.50 23.65
C ALA A 84 -2.83 -8.58 25.14
N ASP A 85 -2.79 -9.78 25.73
CA ASP A 85 -3.06 -10.01 27.16
C ASP A 85 -2.04 -9.25 28.04
N ALA A 86 -0.75 -9.32 27.70
CA ALA A 86 0.29 -8.59 28.43
C ALA A 86 0.11 -7.07 28.35
N ASN A 87 -0.31 -6.56 27.20
CA ASN A 87 -0.63 -5.13 27.03
C ASN A 87 -1.86 -4.72 27.84
N GLU A 88 -2.90 -5.55 27.90
CA GLU A 88 -4.07 -5.27 28.74
C GLU A 88 -3.66 -5.14 30.21
N VAL A 89 -2.89 -6.11 30.73
CA VAL A 89 -2.34 -6.07 32.09
C VAL A 89 -1.46 -4.84 32.32
N LEU A 90 -0.64 -4.44 31.34
CA LEU A 90 0.16 -3.23 31.41
C LEU A 90 -0.74 -1.99 31.60
N PHE A 91 -1.76 -1.82 30.76
CA PHE A 91 -2.68 -0.68 30.85
C PHE A 91 -3.54 -0.69 32.12
N GLU A 92 -3.95 -1.87 32.62
CA GLU A 92 -4.61 -1.97 33.93
C GLU A 92 -3.71 -1.48 35.07
N ASN A 93 -2.42 -1.80 35.03
CA ASN A 93 -1.47 -1.35 36.05
C ASN A 93 -1.18 0.15 35.93
N ILE A 94 -1.10 0.69 34.71
CA ILE A 94 -0.96 2.13 34.49
C ILE A 94 -2.19 2.89 35.00
N ALA A 95 -3.39 2.35 34.81
CA ALA A 95 -4.61 2.98 35.32
C ALA A 95 -4.62 3.09 36.87
N LYS A 96 -3.87 2.24 37.58
CA LYS A 96 -3.69 2.32 39.04
C LYS A 96 -2.64 3.34 39.47
N LEU A 97 -1.79 3.83 38.55
CA LEU A 97 -0.78 4.84 38.87
C LEU A 97 -1.45 6.21 39.10
N PRO A 98 -0.87 7.07 39.98
CA PRO A 98 -1.32 8.45 40.09
C PRO A 98 -1.09 9.18 38.75
N PRO A 99 -1.95 10.14 38.37
CA PRO A 99 -1.83 10.91 37.12
C PRO A 99 -0.68 11.94 37.21
N LYS A 100 0.55 11.42 37.33
CA LYS A 100 1.80 12.16 37.39
C LYS A 100 2.78 11.53 36.40
N PRO A 101 3.71 12.31 35.83
CA PRO A 101 4.72 11.75 34.95
C PRO A 101 5.56 10.72 35.72
N PHE A 102 5.67 9.53 35.17
CA PHE A 102 6.47 8.43 35.70
C PHE A 102 7.48 7.99 34.65
N GLU A 103 8.74 7.84 35.05
CA GLU A 103 9.80 7.38 34.18
C GLU A 103 10.59 6.26 34.87
N MET A 104 10.84 5.18 34.13
CA MET A 104 11.71 4.11 34.58
C MET A 104 12.60 3.63 33.44
N LYS A 105 13.77 3.10 33.80
CA LYS A 105 14.68 2.39 32.90
C LYS A 105 14.66 0.93 33.27
N LEU A 106 14.51 0.06 32.27
CA LEU A 106 14.45 -1.38 32.45
C LEU A 106 15.49 -2.01 31.52
N GLU A 107 16.25 -2.97 32.04
CA GLU A 107 17.21 -3.73 31.25
C GLU A 107 16.52 -4.98 30.71
N THR A 108 16.49 -5.12 29.39
CA THR A 108 16.01 -6.32 28.70
C THR A 108 17.15 -7.01 27.96
N GLU A 109 16.90 -8.21 27.44
CA GLU A 109 17.87 -8.96 26.62
C GLU A 109 18.30 -8.18 25.34
N GLU A 110 17.48 -7.25 24.87
CA GLU A 110 17.77 -6.38 23.72
C GLU A 110 18.44 -5.05 24.11
N GLY A 111 18.65 -4.79 25.41
CA GLY A 111 19.28 -3.60 25.94
C GLY A 111 18.37 -2.77 26.86
N MET A 112 18.78 -1.52 27.13
CA MET A 112 18.06 -0.64 28.04
C MET A 112 16.82 -0.03 27.37
N ILE A 113 15.64 -0.24 27.95
CA ILE A 113 14.38 0.38 27.56
C ILE A 113 14.03 1.51 28.52
N ARG A 114 13.72 2.68 27.96
CA ARG A 114 13.14 3.81 28.69
C ARG A 114 11.62 3.76 28.59
N VAL A 115 10.96 3.61 29.73
CA VAL A 115 9.50 3.64 29.86
C VAL A 115 9.11 5.01 30.41
N GLN A 116 8.22 5.71 29.71
CA GLN A 116 7.64 6.97 30.17
C GLN A 116 6.12 6.88 30.15
N VAL A 117 5.50 7.15 31.29
CA VAL A 117 4.04 7.27 31.42
C VAL A 117 3.70 8.73 31.65
N GLN A 118 2.91 9.32 30.76
CA GLN A 118 2.46 10.70 30.88
C GLN A 118 1.21 10.81 31.78
N PRO A 119 0.91 12.00 32.34
CA PRO A 119 -0.31 12.23 33.13
C PRO A 119 -1.61 11.88 32.42
N GLU A 120 -1.60 11.92 31.09
CA GLU A 120 -2.71 11.51 30.21
C GLU A 120 -2.83 9.97 30.07
N MET A 121 -2.10 9.19 30.89
CA MET A 121 -2.00 7.73 30.86
C MET A 121 -1.48 7.15 29.53
N ARG A 122 -0.76 7.96 28.73
CA ARG A 122 -0.05 7.51 27.53
C ARG A 122 1.28 6.89 27.89
N VAL A 123 1.61 5.78 27.25
CA VAL A 123 2.83 5.00 27.49
C VAL A 123 3.77 5.17 26.32
N TYR A 124 5.03 5.46 26.61
CA TYR A 124 6.09 5.52 25.62
C TYR A 124 7.19 4.54 25.97
N LEU A 125 7.53 3.67 25.02
CA LEU A 125 8.69 2.78 25.07
C LEU A 125 9.75 3.30 24.10
N ASN A 126 10.91 3.72 24.61
CA ASN A 126 11.98 4.32 23.80
C ASN A 126 11.50 5.46 22.86
N GLY A 127 10.48 6.22 23.28
CA GLY A 127 9.90 7.33 22.52
C GLY A 127 8.82 6.96 21.51
N ARG A 128 8.46 5.67 21.37
CA ARG A 128 7.28 5.23 20.60
C ARG A 128 6.07 5.06 21.51
N GLU A 129 4.94 5.64 21.11
CA GLU A 129 3.68 5.51 21.84
C GLU A 129 3.11 4.10 21.69
N GLU A 130 2.86 3.44 22.80
CA GLU A 130 2.07 2.21 22.84
C GLU A 130 0.60 2.56 23.03
N LYS A 131 -0.24 2.06 22.13
CA LYS A 131 -1.69 2.31 22.14
C LYS A 131 -2.41 1.10 22.65
N LYS A 132 -3.41 1.33 23.49
CA LYS A 132 -4.42 0.32 23.82
C LYS A 132 -5.14 -0.08 22.52
N ARG A 133 -5.00 -1.35 22.12
CA ARG A 133 -5.77 -1.93 21.01
C ARG A 133 -7.14 -2.36 21.48
#